data_AF-A0AAV0AWB5-F1
#
_entry.id   AF-A0AAV0AWB5-F1
#
_cell.length_a   1.000
_cell.length_b   1.000
_cell.length_c   1.000
_cell.angle_alpha   90.00
_cell.angle_beta   90.00
_cell.angle_gamma   90.00
#
_symmetry.space_group_name_H-M   'P 1'
#
loop_
_entity.id
_entity.type
_entity.pdbx_description
1 polymer ?
#
loop_
_entity_poly.entity_id
_entity_poly.type
_entity_poly.pdbx_seq_one_letter_code
_entity_poly.pdbx_strand_id
1 'polypeptide(L)'
;TKAILISCFEDLVKPLIVNYQTSSAPQNIAKAKPIITDQPQIDLSSLNPNDTMFMTDHIISILQACVPQIKLCKQMNKKLAIFYYEKYIQPQPKKGYKENFTTRPKKVPYPYHSILSLDEMRYHLQHLVPEIFIPSGVKKPAIKAIYEKFILDINPTVQIEEKLDYFIFNQSS
;
A
#
# COMPACT_ATOMS: atom_id res chain seq x y z
N THR A 1 -32.11 -14.89 -16.39
CA THR A 1 -30.83 -14.61 -15.72
C THR A 1 -30.83 -13.28 -14.97
N LYS A 2 -31.16 -12.13 -15.58
CA LYS A 2 -31.23 -10.84 -14.87
C LYS A 2 -32.33 -10.75 -13.79
N ALA A 3 -33.52 -11.27 -14.07
CA ALA A 3 -34.66 -11.23 -13.13
C ALA A 3 -34.40 -12.02 -11.83
N ILE A 4 -33.69 -13.15 -11.93
CA ILE A 4 -33.33 -13.98 -10.77
C ILE A 4 -32.32 -13.24 -9.89
N LEU A 5 -31.34 -12.57 -10.50
CA LEU A 5 -30.35 -11.76 -9.77
C LEU A 5 -31.01 -10.57 -9.05
N ILE A 6 -32.00 -9.94 -9.69
CA ILE A 6 -32.78 -8.86 -9.05
C ILE A 6 -33.57 -9.40 -7.87
N SER A 7 -34.29 -10.52 -8.03
CA SER A 7 -35.02 -11.16 -6.91
C SER A 7 -34.10 -11.53 -5.77
N CYS A 8 -32.97 -12.20 -6.03
CA CYS A 8 -32.01 -12.54 -4.99
C CYS A 8 -31.44 -11.31 -4.27
N PHE A 9 -31.20 -10.21 -4.99
CA PHE A 9 -30.79 -8.96 -4.35
C PHE A 9 -31.89 -8.39 -3.46
N GLU A 10 -33.14 -8.36 -3.93
CA GLU A 10 -34.26 -7.84 -3.16
C GLU A 10 -34.59 -8.68 -1.93
N ASP A 11 -34.48 -10.00 -2.02
CA ASP A 11 -34.86 -10.92 -0.95
C ASP A 11 -33.76 -11.11 0.10
N LEU A 12 -32.49 -11.12 -0.32
CA LEU A 12 -31.36 -11.47 0.55
C LEU A 12 -30.52 -10.26 0.96
N VAL A 13 -30.31 -9.31 0.05
CA VAL A 13 -29.34 -8.22 0.24
C VAL A 13 -30.01 -6.94 0.73
N LYS A 14 -31.15 -6.57 0.13
CA LYS A 14 -31.90 -5.35 0.47
C LYS A 14 -32.29 -5.28 1.96
N PRO A 15 -32.79 -6.34 2.61
CA PRO A 15 -33.16 -6.28 4.04
C PRO A 15 -31.95 -6.03 4.96
N LEU A 16 -30.77 -6.52 4.57
CA LEU A 16 -29.53 -6.32 5.33
C LEU A 16 -29.05 -4.87 5.24
N ILE A 17 -29.25 -4.21 4.10
CA ILE A 17 -28.85 -2.80 3.88
C ILE A 17 -29.86 -1.83 4.51
N VAL A 18 -31.15 -2.16 4.55
CA VAL A 18 -32.19 -1.30 5.14
C VAL A 18 -31.90 -1.00 6.62
N ASN A 19 -31.34 -1.95 7.37
CA ASN A 19 -30.93 -1.74 8.76
C ASN A 19 -29.78 -0.74 8.93
N TYR A 20 -28.92 -0.60 7.91
CA TYR A 20 -27.88 0.42 7.88
C TYR A 20 -28.45 1.81 7.55
N GLN A 21 -29.48 1.88 6.71
CA GLN A 21 -30.14 3.14 6.35
C GLN A 21 -31.00 3.71 7.49
N THR A 22 -31.68 2.87 8.28
CA THR A 22 -32.45 3.33 9.45
C THR A 22 -31.57 3.72 10.64
N SER A 23 -30.35 3.17 10.75
CA SER A 23 -29.33 3.66 11.70
C SER A 23 -28.65 4.96 11.23
N SER A 24 -28.92 5.40 10.00
CA SER A 24 -28.52 6.72 9.49
C SER A 24 -29.55 7.77 9.88
N ALA A 25 -29.85 7.90 11.18
CA ALA A 25 -30.34 9.17 11.68
C ALA A 25 -29.35 10.25 11.21
N PRO A 26 -29.78 11.44 10.76
CA PRO A 26 -28.87 12.50 10.42
C PRO A 26 -28.06 12.79 11.68
N GLN A 27 -26.84 12.25 11.73
CA GLN A 27 -25.83 12.79 12.60
C GLN A 27 -25.74 14.23 12.12
N ASN A 28 -26.21 15.16 12.96
CA ASN A 28 -25.80 16.53 12.86
C ASN A 28 -24.27 16.45 12.79
N ILE A 29 -23.72 16.53 11.58
CA ILE A 29 -22.31 16.79 11.38
C ILE A 29 -22.19 18.24 11.82
N ALA A 30 -22.19 18.45 13.14
CA ALA A 30 -21.58 19.61 13.74
C ALA A 30 -20.24 19.67 13.03
N LYS A 31 -20.04 20.70 12.20
CA LYS A 31 -18.79 20.95 11.47
C LYS A 31 -17.69 20.69 12.48
N ALA A 32 -17.02 19.54 12.35
CA ALA A 32 -15.98 19.18 13.28
C ALA A 32 -14.94 20.26 13.10
N LYS A 33 -14.83 21.15 14.09
CA LYS A 33 -13.70 22.06 14.17
C LYS A 33 -12.47 21.17 13.97
N PRO A 34 -11.55 21.52 13.06
CA PRO A 34 -10.31 20.77 12.95
C PRO A 34 -9.74 20.71 14.36
N ILE A 35 -9.62 19.51 14.91
CA ILE A 35 -8.94 19.30 16.18
C ILE A 35 -7.48 19.52 15.84
N ILE A 36 -7.06 20.79 15.89
CA ILE A 36 -5.66 21.16 15.95
C ILE A 36 -5.27 20.80 17.38
N THR A 37 -4.82 19.56 17.56
CA THR A 37 -4.23 19.16 18.83
C THR A 37 -2.79 19.67 18.82
N ASP A 38 -2.55 20.79 19.52
CA ASP A 38 -1.22 21.21 20.00
C ASP A 38 -0.73 20.20 21.06
N GLN A 39 -0.60 18.93 20.67
CA GLN A 39 0.01 17.89 21.49
C GLN A 39 1.44 17.66 21.00
N PRO A 40 2.37 17.29 21.91
CA PRO A 40 3.76 17.06 21.54
C PRO A 40 3.78 16.06 20.38
N GLN A 41 4.30 16.50 19.24
CA GLN A 41 4.53 15.65 18.08
C GLN A 41 5.61 14.65 18.46
N ILE A 42 5.20 13.53 19.05
CA ILE A 42 6.01 12.34 19.09
C ILE A 42 6.28 12.02 17.63
N ASP A 43 7.55 12.04 17.21
CA ASP A 43 7.90 11.66 15.86
C ASP A 43 7.66 10.15 15.70
N LEU A 44 6.51 9.82 15.11
CA LEU A 44 6.09 8.45 14.84
C LEU A 44 6.36 8.06 13.38
N SER A 45 7.07 8.89 12.61
CA SER A 45 7.26 8.73 11.16
C SER A 45 8.01 7.45 10.78
N SER A 46 8.79 6.89 11.71
CA SER A 46 9.57 5.66 11.53
C SER A 46 8.84 4.39 11.96
N LEU A 47 7.65 4.49 12.56
CA LEU A 47 6.91 3.36 13.09
C LEU A 47 5.95 2.80 12.04
N ASN A 48 6.07 1.50 11.76
CA ASN A 48 5.13 0.79 10.91
C ASN A 48 4.20 -0.08 11.77
N PRO A 49 2.91 0.26 11.90
CA PRO A 49 1.98 -0.51 12.72
C PRO A 49 1.67 -1.91 12.15
N ASN A 50 2.07 -2.18 10.89
CA ASN A 50 1.96 -3.49 10.26
C ASN A 50 3.15 -4.42 10.55
N ASP A 51 4.22 -3.94 11.18
CA ASP A 51 5.38 -4.77 11.53
C ASP A 51 4.97 -5.88 12.51
N THR A 52 5.52 -7.09 12.33
CA THR A 52 5.27 -8.24 13.22
C THR A 52 5.78 -7.99 14.63
N MET A 53 6.84 -7.17 14.79
CA MET A 53 7.36 -6.76 16.09
C MET A 53 6.45 -5.73 16.80
N PHE A 54 5.55 -5.08 16.06
CA PHE A 54 4.64 -4.08 16.62
C PHE A 54 3.32 -4.72 17.08
N MET A 55 3.20 -4.94 18.38
CA MET A 55 2.03 -5.59 19.00
C MET A 55 0.84 -4.65 19.12
N THR A 56 -0.36 -5.23 19.20
CA THR A 56 -1.62 -4.50 19.36
C THR A 56 -1.58 -3.54 20.56
N ASP A 57 -0.98 -3.97 21.67
CA ASP A 57 -0.88 -3.17 22.90
C ASP A 57 -0.01 -1.92 22.72
N HIS A 58 1.03 -2.00 21.88
CA HIS A 58 1.85 -0.84 21.52
C HIS A 58 1.03 0.17 20.72
N ILE A 59 0.25 -0.29 19.73
CA ILE A 59 -0.64 0.57 18.93
C ILE A 59 -1.66 1.27 19.83
N ILE A 60 -2.29 0.52 20.75
CA ILE A 60 -3.27 1.04 21.70
C ILE A 60 -2.64 2.09 22.63
N SER A 61 -1.45 1.83 23.15
CA SER A 61 -0.75 2.74 24.05
C SER A 61 -0.45 4.08 23.36
N ILE A 62 0.00 4.04 22.09
CA ILE A 62 0.23 5.26 21.31
C ILE A 62 -1.09 5.99 21.03
N LEU A 63 -2.16 5.27 20.68
CA LEU A 63 -3.48 5.87 20.46
C LEU A 63 -4.03 6.56 21.72
N GLN A 64 -3.84 5.98 22.90
CA GLN A 64 -4.23 6.59 24.16
C GLN A 64 -3.40 7.84 24.49
N ALA A 65 -2.11 7.84 24.17
CA ALA A 65 -1.23 8.97 24.40
C ALA A 65 -1.51 10.14 23.43
N CYS A 66 -1.68 9.85 22.14
CA CYS A 66 -1.88 10.86 21.10
C CYS A 66 -3.35 11.30 20.96
N VAL A 67 -4.31 10.47 21.36
CA VAL A 67 -5.75 10.78 21.21
C VAL A 67 -6.55 10.23 22.39
N PRO A 68 -6.34 10.77 23.61
CA PRO A 68 -6.93 10.24 24.85
C PRO A 68 -8.47 10.29 24.89
N GLN A 69 -9.10 11.06 23.99
CA GLN A 69 -10.54 11.22 23.89
C GLN A 69 -11.23 10.04 23.17
N ILE A 70 -10.46 9.15 22.52
CA ILE A 70 -11.03 8.00 21.81
C ILE A 70 -11.34 6.88 22.80
N LYS A 71 -12.61 6.43 22.79
CA LYS A 71 -13.02 5.20 23.48
C LYS A 71 -12.55 3.99 22.68
N LEU A 72 -11.38 3.45 23.03
CA LEU A 72 -10.86 2.21 22.46
C LEU A 72 -11.52 0.98 23.10
N CYS A 73 -11.86 -0.03 22.31
CA CYS A 73 -12.34 -1.31 22.83
C CYS A 73 -11.17 -2.10 23.45
N LYS A 74 -11.37 -2.64 24.66
CA LYS A 74 -10.35 -3.44 25.37
C LYS A 74 -9.96 -4.75 24.66
N GLN A 75 -10.82 -5.26 23.78
CA GLN A 75 -10.60 -6.50 22.99
C GLN A 75 -10.37 -6.19 21.50
N MET A 76 -9.68 -5.09 21.21
CA MET A 76 -9.41 -4.70 19.84
C MET A 76 -8.43 -5.69 19.19
N ASN A 77 -8.75 -6.19 18.00
CA ASN A 77 -7.81 -6.97 17.20
C ASN A 77 -6.76 -6.04 16.54
N LYS A 78 -5.60 -6.60 16.16
CA LYS A 78 -4.50 -5.82 15.56
C LYS A 78 -4.96 -5.01 14.35
N LYS A 79 -5.80 -5.59 13.48
CA LYS A 79 -6.33 -4.94 12.28
C LYS A 79 -7.14 -3.67 12.60
N LEU A 80 -8.00 -3.75 13.61
CA LEU A 80 -8.81 -2.61 14.06
C LEU A 80 -7.93 -1.56 14.74
N ALA A 81 -6.90 -1.97 15.50
CA ALA A 81 -5.93 -1.06 16.09
C ALA A 81 -5.17 -0.25 15.02
N ILE A 82 -4.70 -0.92 13.97
CA ILE A 82 -4.05 -0.29 12.82
C ILE A 82 -4.99 0.71 12.15
N PHE A 83 -6.26 0.35 11.95
CA PHE A 83 -7.24 1.26 11.38
C PHE A 83 -7.42 2.55 12.20
N TYR A 84 -7.49 2.45 13.53
CA TYR A 84 -7.54 3.64 14.39
C TYR A 84 -6.25 4.46 14.33
N TYR A 85 -5.10 3.81 14.27
CA TYR A 85 -3.80 4.46 14.12
C TYR A 85 -3.72 5.26 12.81
N GLU A 86 -4.05 4.64 11.69
CA GLU A 86 -4.09 5.29 10.38
C GLU A 86 -5.15 6.39 10.33
N LYS A 87 -6.29 6.24 11.02
CA LYS A 87 -7.34 7.26 10.98
C LYS A 87 -6.98 8.53 11.74
N TYR A 88 -6.32 8.41 12.88
CA TYR A 88 -6.16 9.51 13.83
C TYR A 88 -4.72 10.00 14.01
N ILE A 89 -3.73 9.13 13.83
CA ILE A 89 -2.31 9.47 13.98
C ILE A 89 -1.67 9.72 12.62
N GLN A 90 -1.91 8.83 11.65
CA GLN A 90 -1.35 8.93 10.31
C GLN A 90 -2.46 8.97 9.24
N PRO A 91 -3.35 9.99 9.27
CA PRO A 91 -4.45 10.09 8.32
C PRO A 91 -3.92 10.05 6.89
N GLN A 92 -4.57 9.23 6.07
CA GLN A 92 -4.29 9.23 4.64
C GLN A 92 -4.39 10.67 4.11
N PRO A 93 -3.48 11.11 3.23
CA PRO A 93 -3.55 12.45 2.69
C PRO A 93 -4.92 12.64 2.04
N LYS A 94 -5.55 13.82 2.21
CA LYS A 94 -6.89 14.12 1.66
C LYS A 94 -7.01 13.92 0.14
N LYS A 95 -5.88 13.75 -0.57
CA LYS A 95 -5.78 13.50 -2.01
C LYS A 95 -5.32 12.06 -2.35
N GLY A 96 -5.37 11.13 -1.39
CA GLY A 96 -4.73 9.82 -1.50
C GLY A 96 -3.20 9.92 -1.33
N TYR A 97 -2.54 8.76 -1.26
CA TYR A 97 -1.08 8.72 -1.44
C TYR A 97 -0.74 9.31 -2.82
N LYS A 98 0.42 9.98 -2.96
CA LYS A 98 0.93 10.26 -4.31
C LYS A 98 0.89 8.95 -5.07
N GLU A 99 0.26 8.93 -6.24
CA GLU A 99 0.32 7.79 -7.11
C GLU A 99 1.79 7.62 -7.50
N ASN A 100 2.48 6.72 -6.80
CA ASN A 100 3.74 6.22 -7.28
C ASN A 100 3.42 5.63 -8.65
N PHE A 101 4.30 5.84 -9.63
CA PHE A 101 4.30 5.02 -10.85
C PHE A 101 3.23 5.37 -11.92
N THR A 102 2.82 6.63 -12.05
CA THR A 102 1.90 7.09 -13.13
C THR A 102 2.60 7.66 -14.35
N THR A 103 3.89 7.97 -14.24
CA THR A 103 4.69 8.54 -15.32
C THR A 103 5.69 7.51 -15.80
N ARG A 104 5.75 7.28 -17.12
CA ARG A 104 6.72 6.36 -17.72
C ARG A 104 8.12 6.75 -17.22
N PRO A 105 8.84 5.84 -16.56
CA PRO A 105 10.15 6.16 -15.99
C PRO A 105 11.13 6.47 -17.12
N LYS A 106 12.00 7.46 -16.91
CA LYS A 106 13.11 7.73 -17.82
C LYS A 106 14.24 6.75 -17.52
N LYS A 107 14.94 6.28 -18.56
CA LYS A 107 16.16 5.47 -18.41
C LYS A 107 17.17 6.22 -17.54
N VAL A 108 17.61 5.61 -16.44
CA VAL A 108 18.63 6.18 -15.56
C VAL A 108 19.99 5.65 -16.02
N PRO A 109 20.92 6.51 -16.46
CA PRO A 109 22.18 6.05 -17.05
C PRO A 109 23.13 5.47 -15.99
N TYR A 110 24.08 4.67 -16.46
CA TYR A 110 25.24 4.25 -15.66
C TYR A 110 26.07 5.46 -15.23
N PRO A 111 26.60 5.53 -13.99
CA PRO A 111 26.49 4.55 -12.90
C PRO A 111 25.32 4.79 -11.93
N TYR A 112 24.50 5.81 -12.19
CA TYR A 112 23.50 6.35 -11.27
C TYR A 112 22.33 5.39 -11.01
N HIS A 113 22.10 4.41 -11.90
CA HIS A 113 21.13 3.33 -11.70
C HIS A 113 21.37 2.56 -10.39
N SER A 114 22.61 2.53 -9.89
CA SER A 114 22.96 1.88 -8.61
C SER A 114 22.26 2.49 -7.39
N ILE A 115 21.83 3.75 -7.48
CA ILE A 115 21.16 4.50 -6.41
C ILE A 115 19.69 4.11 -6.30
N LEU A 116 19.09 3.61 -7.40
CA LEU A 116 17.69 3.21 -7.42
C LEU A 116 17.40 2.14 -6.37
N SER A 117 16.23 2.27 -5.73
CA SER A 117 15.66 1.24 -4.87
C SER A 117 15.25 0.00 -5.68
N LEU A 118 15.03 -1.11 -4.97
CA LEU A 118 14.58 -2.36 -5.57
C LEU A 118 13.29 -2.17 -6.37
N ASP A 119 12.32 -1.45 -5.80
CA ASP A 119 11.00 -1.25 -6.38
C ASP A 119 11.05 -0.27 -7.54
N GLU A 120 11.90 0.77 -7.48
CA GLU A 120 12.15 1.63 -8.63
C GLU A 120 12.75 0.86 -9.81
N MET A 121 13.73 -0.03 -9.57
CA MET A 121 14.29 -0.85 -10.65
C MET A 121 13.26 -1.79 -11.26
N ARG A 122 12.41 -2.43 -10.44
CA ARG A 122 11.30 -3.27 -10.91
C ARG A 122 10.31 -2.47 -11.73
N TYR A 123 9.95 -1.28 -11.26
CA TYR A 123 9.06 -0.39 -11.97
C TYR A 123 9.60 0.00 -13.35
N HIS A 124 10.89 0.34 -13.43
CA HIS A 124 11.55 0.64 -14.71
C HIS A 124 11.53 -0.56 -15.65
N LEU A 125 11.88 -1.76 -15.16
CA LEU A 125 11.89 -2.98 -15.97
C LEU A 125 10.49 -3.30 -16.51
N GLN A 126 9.46 -3.25 -15.67
CA GLN A 126 8.08 -3.49 -16.08
C GLN A 126 7.57 -2.51 -17.16
N HIS A 127 8.06 -1.26 -17.14
CA HIS A 127 7.61 -0.22 -18.09
C HIS A 127 8.46 -0.11 -19.36
N LEU A 128 9.77 -0.32 -19.25
CA LEU A 128 10.69 -0.16 -20.38
C LEU A 128 10.88 -1.47 -21.14
N VAL A 129 10.74 -2.61 -20.45
CA VAL A 129 10.93 -3.95 -21.00
C VAL A 129 9.81 -4.88 -20.50
N PRO A 130 8.56 -4.67 -20.97
CA PRO A 130 7.38 -5.39 -20.46
C PRO A 130 7.40 -6.89 -20.75
N GLU A 131 8.29 -7.36 -21.63
CA GLU A 131 8.50 -8.78 -21.90
C GLU A 131 9.15 -9.52 -20.72
N ILE A 132 9.74 -8.79 -19.77
CA ILE A 132 10.45 -9.38 -18.63
C ILE A 132 9.54 -9.43 -17.41
N PHE A 133 9.39 -10.63 -16.87
CA PHE A 133 8.76 -10.86 -15.57
C PHE A 133 9.80 -11.18 -14.50
N ILE A 134 9.71 -10.47 -13.37
CA ILE A 134 10.64 -10.61 -12.25
C ILE A 134 9.88 -11.18 -11.06
N PRO A 135 10.23 -12.39 -10.57
CA PRO A 135 9.64 -12.95 -9.36
C PRO A 135 9.87 -12.07 -8.12
N SER A 136 8.92 -12.08 -7.19
CA SER A 136 9.00 -11.25 -5.98
C SER A 136 10.22 -11.51 -5.09
N GLY A 137 10.77 -12.74 -5.12
CA GLY A 137 11.90 -13.17 -4.28
C GLY A 137 13.29 -12.74 -4.78
N VAL A 138 13.37 -12.14 -5.97
CA VAL A 138 14.66 -11.79 -6.58
C VAL A 138 15.29 -10.62 -5.83
N LYS A 139 16.57 -10.80 -5.46
CA LYS A 139 17.34 -9.82 -4.68
C LYS A 139 17.80 -8.65 -5.56
N LYS A 140 18.12 -7.52 -4.91
CA LYS A 140 18.61 -6.29 -5.58
C LYS A 140 19.78 -6.52 -6.55
N PRO A 141 20.81 -7.34 -6.24
CA PRO A 141 21.92 -7.55 -7.17
C PRO A 141 21.51 -8.17 -8.50
N ALA A 142 20.60 -9.16 -8.47
CA ALA A 142 20.09 -9.80 -9.68
C ALA A 142 19.20 -8.83 -10.48
N ILE A 143 18.32 -8.07 -9.82
CA ILE A 143 17.51 -7.04 -10.48
C ILE A 143 18.37 -5.94 -11.10
N LYS A 144 19.46 -5.54 -10.43
CA LYS A 144 20.43 -4.57 -10.98
C LYS A 144 21.08 -5.13 -12.24
N ALA A 145 21.50 -6.39 -12.23
CA ALA A 145 22.09 -7.04 -13.40
C ALA A 145 21.08 -7.18 -14.56
N ILE A 146 19.81 -7.47 -14.27
CA ILE A 146 18.74 -7.49 -15.27
C ILE A 146 18.54 -6.08 -15.86
N TYR A 147 18.53 -5.04 -15.02
CA TYR A 147 18.46 -3.64 -15.47
C TYR A 147 19.65 -3.28 -16.37
N GLU A 148 20.86 -3.65 -15.98
CA GLU A 148 22.08 -3.40 -16.78
C GLU A 148 21.98 -4.09 -18.14
N LYS A 149 21.58 -5.36 -18.18
CA LYS A 149 21.49 -6.13 -19.42
C LYS A 149 20.41 -5.60 -20.37
N PHE A 150 19.20 -5.32 -19.89
CA PHE A 150 18.03 -5.07 -20.74
C PHE A 150 17.64 -3.61 -20.90
N ILE A 151 18.00 -2.74 -19.95
CA ILE A 151 17.73 -1.30 -20.08
C ILE A 151 18.99 -0.57 -20.52
N LEU A 152 20.16 -0.90 -19.97
CA LEU A 152 21.41 -0.19 -20.25
C LEU A 152 22.22 -0.80 -21.40
N ASP A 153 21.91 -2.01 -21.84
CA ASP A 153 22.70 -2.80 -22.81
C ASP A 153 24.16 -2.99 -22.36
N ILE A 154 24.37 -3.10 -21.03
CA ILE A 154 25.68 -3.33 -20.41
C ILE A 154 25.77 -4.79 -19.96
N ASN A 155 26.92 -5.42 -20.20
CA ASN A 155 27.19 -6.75 -19.66
C ASN A 155 27.24 -6.70 -18.13
N PRO A 156 26.31 -7.37 -17.43
CA PRO A 156 26.24 -7.30 -15.99
C PRO A 156 27.43 -8.02 -15.36
N THR A 157 27.86 -7.53 -14.20
CA THR A 157 28.95 -8.18 -13.43
C THR A 157 28.48 -9.46 -12.74
N VAL A 158 27.19 -9.54 -12.41
CA VAL A 158 26.58 -10.69 -11.74
C VAL A 158 25.95 -11.59 -12.81
N GLN A 159 26.23 -12.90 -12.73
CA GLN A 159 25.50 -13.88 -13.53
C GLN A 159 24.04 -13.92 -13.09
N ILE A 160 23.15 -13.70 -14.05
CA ILE A 160 21.70 -13.83 -13.89
C ILE A 160 21.22 -14.99 -14.74
N GLU A 161 20.42 -15.86 -14.15
CA GLU A 161 19.88 -17.06 -14.79
C GLU A 161 18.41 -16.87 -15.16
N GLU A 162 18.10 -17.06 -16.44
CA GLU A 162 16.71 -17.06 -16.90
C GLU A 162 15.95 -18.24 -16.27
N LYS A 163 14.67 -18.02 -15.95
CA LYS A 163 13.76 -18.90 -15.19
C LYS A 163 14.01 -18.96 -13.67
N LEU A 164 15.18 -18.54 -13.20
CA LEU A 164 15.46 -18.37 -11.77
C LEU A 164 15.27 -16.92 -11.34
N ASP A 165 15.95 -16.00 -12.03
CA ASP A 165 15.96 -14.57 -11.70
C ASP A 165 14.92 -13.76 -12.47
N TYR A 166 14.55 -14.21 -13.67
CA TYR A 166 13.53 -13.55 -14.51
C TYR A 166 13.02 -14.48 -15.62
N PHE A 167 11.85 -14.17 -16.18
CA PHE A 167 11.25 -14.88 -17.31
C PHE A 167 11.06 -13.91 -18.48
N ILE A 168 11.31 -14.38 -19.71
CA ILE A 168 11.01 -13.63 -20.94
C ILE A 168 9.73 -14.19 -21.54
N PHE A 169 8.72 -13.34 -21.69
CA PHE A 169 7.52 -13.66 -22.46
C PHE A 169 7.77 -13.33 -23.93
N ASN A 170 8.08 -14.34 -24.74
CA ASN A 170 8.05 -14.16 -26.19
C ASN A 170 6.60 -14.01 -26.64
N GLN A 171 6.22 -12.83 -27.11
CA GLN A 171 5.02 -12.71 -27.93
C GLN A 171 5.32 -13.39 -29.27
N SER A 172 4.79 -14.60 -29.45
CA SER A 172 4.76 -15.24 -30.76
C SER A 172 4.01 -14.30 -31.71
N SER A 173 4.73 -13.75 -32.69
CA SER A 173 4.13 -13.02 -33.82
C SER A 173 3.35 -13.96 -34.73
#